data_AF-A0AAW7XDF0-F1
#
_entry.id   AF-A0AAW7XDF0-F1
#
_cell.length_a   1.000
_cell.length_b   1.000
_cell.length_c   1.000
_cell.angle_alpha   90.00
_cell.angle_beta   90.00
_cell.angle_gamma   90.00
#
_symmetry.space_group_name_H-M   'P 1'
#
loop_
_entity.id
_entity.type
_entity.pdbx_description
1 polymer ?
#
loop_
_entity_poly.entity_id
_entity_poly.type
_entity_poly.pdbx_seq_one_letter_code
_entity_poly.pdbx_strand_id
1 'polypeptide(L)' 'PIDAALTELKAAYAAKNVEGIDPAIEKLNTALQGAAAEFQAAAQGEAAGAQQAEPTANAEQDDAVEDVDFEEVK' A
#
# COMPACT_ATOMS: atom_id res chain seq x y z
N PRO A 1 -8.20 14.30 -0.67
CA PRO A 1 -9.25 13.79 0.26
C PRO A 1 -8.78 13.76 1.71
N ILE A 2 -7.54 13.27 1.96
CA ILE A 2 -6.93 13.20 3.29
C ILE A 2 -6.81 14.59 3.95
N ASP A 3 -6.26 15.59 3.24
CA ASP A 3 -6.10 16.94 3.80
C ASP A 3 -7.41 17.62 4.18
N ALA A 4 -8.48 17.37 3.39
CA ALA A 4 -9.80 17.88 3.67
C ALA A 4 -10.36 17.25 4.97
N ALA A 5 -10.28 15.92 5.11
CA ALA A 5 -10.69 15.23 6.33
C ALA A 5 -9.88 15.67 7.57
N LEU A 6 -8.57 15.88 7.39
CA LEU A 6 -7.70 16.39 8.46
C LEU A 6 -8.06 17.81 8.88
N THR A 7 -8.44 18.66 7.92
CA THR A 7 -8.91 20.03 8.18
C THR A 7 -10.24 20.02 8.95
N GLU A 8 -11.19 19.17 8.55
CA GLU A 8 -12.46 19.00 9.27
C GLU A 8 -12.24 18.52 10.71
N LEU A 9 -11.36 17.54 10.93
CA LEU A 9 -11.03 17.03 12.26
C LEU A 9 -10.42 18.13 13.15
N LYS A 10 -9.46 18.90 12.61
CA LYS A 10 -8.86 20.03 13.32
C LYS A 10 -9.90 21.10 13.69
N ALA A 11 -10.82 21.40 12.78
CA ALA A 11 -11.90 22.35 13.03
C ALA A 11 -12.87 21.85 14.11
N ALA A 12 -13.29 20.58 14.05
CA ALA A 12 -14.15 19.97 15.07
C ALA A 12 -13.50 19.98 16.45
N TYR A 13 -12.21 19.63 16.53
CA TYR A 13 -11.43 19.68 17.76
C TYR A 13 -11.29 21.11 18.31
N ALA A 14 -10.94 22.08 17.45
CA ALA A 14 -10.80 23.48 17.85
C ALA A 14 -12.13 24.07 18.36
N ALA A 15 -13.25 23.67 17.77
CA ALA A 15 -14.59 24.03 18.20
C ALA A 15 -15.07 23.26 19.45
N LYS A 16 -14.29 22.28 19.94
CA LYS A 16 -14.70 21.32 20.98
C LYS A 16 -16.01 20.61 20.64
N ASN A 17 -16.29 20.43 19.34
CA ASN A 17 -17.47 19.73 18.85
C ASN A 17 -17.21 18.23 18.92
N VAL A 18 -17.47 17.63 20.07
CA VAL A 18 -17.22 16.20 20.32
C VAL A 18 -18.02 15.31 19.35
N GLU A 19 -19.27 15.67 19.06
CA GLU A 19 -20.12 14.94 18.10
C GLU A 19 -19.58 14.98 16.66
N GLY A 20 -18.80 16.02 16.33
CA GLY A 20 -18.17 16.18 15.02
C GLY A 20 -16.80 15.50 14.88
N ILE A 21 -16.18 15.09 15.99
CA ILE A 21 -14.85 14.45 15.97
C ILE A 21 -14.94 13.03 15.41
N ASP A 22 -15.88 12.22 15.89
CA ASP A 22 -16.08 10.84 15.43
C ASP A 22 -16.28 10.75 13.90
N PRO A 23 -17.22 11.47 13.28
CA PRO A 23 -17.39 11.41 11.83
C PRO A 23 -16.19 11.97 11.05
N ALA A 24 -15.44 12.93 11.62
CA ALA A 24 -14.23 13.45 10.98
C ALA A 24 -13.08 12.43 11.02
N ILE A 25 -12.95 11.66 12.11
CA ILE A 25 -12.00 10.54 12.21
C ILE A 25 -12.37 9.43 11.24
N GLU A 26 -13.64 9.06 11.13
CA GLU A 26 -14.09 8.05 10.15
C GLU A 26 -13.75 8.46 8.72
N LYS A 27 -14.05 9.71 8.33
CA LYS A 27 -13.68 10.25 7.02
C LYS A 27 -12.18 10.19 6.76
N LEU A 28 -11.36 10.53 7.76
CA LEU A 28 -9.91 10.47 7.63
C LEU A 28 -9.42 9.03 7.41
N ASN A 29 -9.97 8.08 8.16
CA ASN A 29 -9.65 6.65 8.01
C ASN A 29 -10.02 6.14 6.61
N THR A 30 -11.22 6.47 6.12
CA THR A 30 -11.64 6.09 4.76
C THR A 30 -10.73 6.70 3.70
N ALA A 31 -10.35 7.98 3.84
CA ALA A 31 -9.46 8.65 2.90
C ALA A 31 -8.06 8.02 2.87
N LEU A 32 -7.52 7.61 4.02
CA LEU A 32 -6.23 6.94 4.11
C LEU A 32 -6.28 5.52 3.53
N GLN A 33 -7.33 4.76 3.80
CA GLN A 33 -7.53 3.43 3.23
C GLN A 33 -7.66 3.49 1.70
N GLY A 34 -8.41 4.46 1.18
CA GLY A 34 -8.51 4.70 -0.26
C GLY A 34 -7.16 5.00 -0.90
N ALA A 35 -6.37 5.89 -0.29
CA ALA A 35 -5.03 6.21 -0.79
C ALA A 35 -4.06 5.00 -0.72
N ALA A 36 -4.16 4.18 0.33
CA ALA A 36 -3.36 2.95 0.44
C ALA A 36 -3.75 1.93 -0.65
N ALA A 37 -5.05 1.79 -0.95
CA ALA A 37 -5.52 0.94 -2.03
C ALA A 37 -5.04 1.43 -3.41
N GLU A 38 -5.05 2.75 -3.65
CA GLU A 38 -4.50 3.35 -4.87
C GLU A 38 -3.00 3.06 -5.01
N PHE A 39 -2.22 3.21 -3.93
CA PHE A 39 -0.79 2.90 -3.94
C PHE A 39 -0.53 1.42 -4.20
N GLN A 40 -1.32 0.53 -3.60
CA GLN A 40 -1.18 -0.92 -3.80
C GLN A 40 -1.59 -1.35 -5.22
N ALA A 41 -2.61 -0.71 -5.79
CA ALA A 41 -3.00 -0.91 -7.18
C ALA A 41 -1.93 -0.39 -8.15
N ALA A 42 -1.30 0.76 -7.86
CA ALA A 42 -0.17 1.27 -8.62
C ALA A 42 1.01 0.28 -8.57
N ALA A 43 1.41 -0.16 -7.38
CA ALA A 43 2.50 -1.13 -7.21
C ALA A 43 2.27 -2.46 -7.95
N GLN A 44 1.03 -2.95 -8.01
CA GLN A 44 0.68 -4.15 -8.80
C GLN A 44 0.71 -3.87 -10.32
N GLY A 45 0.30 -2.67 -10.74
CA GLY A 45 0.38 -2.24 -12.14
C GLY A 45 1.82 -2.01 -12.62
N GLU A 46 2.70 -1.51 -11.75
CA GLU A 46 4.12 -1.28 -12.04
C GLU A 46 4.91 -2.60 -12.08
N ALA A 47 4.51 -3.62 -11.31
CA ALA A 47 5.03 -4.98 -11.47
C ALA A 47 4.66 -5.59 -12.83
N ALA A 48 3.48 -5.26 -13.40
CA ALA A 48 3.08 -5.70 -14.74
C ALA A 48 3.77 -4.93 -15.88
N GLY A 49 4.28 -3.71 -15.61
CA GLY A 49 5.04 -2.91 -16.57
C GLY A 49 6.54 -3.25 -16.66
N ALA A 50 7.09 -3.90 -15.64
CA ALA A 50 8.51 -4.30 -15.61
C ALA A 50 8.80 -5.61 -16.37
N GLN A 51 7.79 -6.37 -16.80
CA GLN A 51 7.97 -7.63 -17.53
C GLN A 51 8.06 -7.49 -19.06
N GLN A 52 8.05 -6.28 -19.62
CA GLN A 52 8.06 -6.09 -21.08
C GLN A 52 9.30 -5.38 -21.64
N ALA A 53 10.38 -5.30 -20.88
CA ALA A 53 11.67 -4.86 -21.38
C ALA A 53 12.81 -5.69 -20.79
N GLU A 54 12.97 -6.92 -21.27
CA GLU A 54 14.26 -7.59 -21.28
C GLU A 54 14.46 -8.24 -22.65
N PRO A 55 15.43 -7.76 -23.47
CA PRO A 55 15.81 -8.41 -24.70
C PRO A 55 16.58 -9.69 -24.35
N THR A 56 16.27 -10.76 -25.09
CA THR A 56 16.99 -12.03 -25.04
C THR A 56 18.51 -11.81 -25.16
N ALA A 57 19.24 -12.05 -24.08
CA ALA A 57 20.70 -12.22 -24.09
C ALA A 57 21.07 -13.49 -23.31
N ASN A 58 21.41 -14.49 -24.12
CA ASN A 58 22.15 -15.72 -23.85
C ASN A 58 23.00 -15.75 -22.55
N ALA A 59 22.87 -16.86 -21.82
CA ALA A 59 23.90 -17.61 -21.09
C ALA A 59 24.83 -16.86 -20.12
N GLU A 60 24.82 -17.23 -18.84
CA GLU A 60 25.84 -18.10 -18.24
C GLU A 60 25.55 -18.30 -16.74
N GLN A 61 26.00 -19.45 -16.25
CA GLN A 61 25.86 -19.98 -14.89
C GLN A 61 26.38 -19.02 -13.81
N ASP A 62 25.67 -18.94 -12.68
CA ASP A 62 26.17 -19.11 -11.30
C ASP A 62 25.25 -18.35 -10.34
N ASP A 63 24.26 -19.04 -9.77
CA ASP A 63 24.16 -19.13 -8.31
C ASP A 63 23.09 -20.17 -7.98
N ALA A 64 23.55 -21.38 -7.71
CA ALA A 64 22.74 -22.43 -7.13
C ALA A 64 22.38 -22.02 -5.70
N VAL A 65 21.24 -21.36 -5.53
CA VAL A 65 20.60 -21.25 -4.22
C VAL A 65 19.60 -22.39 -4.13
N GLU A 66 20.13 -23.53 -3.66
CA GLU A 66 19.38 -24.74 -3.34
C GLU A 66 18.13 -24.40 -2.53
N ASP A 67 16.99 -24.80 -3.08
CA ASP A 67 15.70 -24.85 -2.40
C ASP A 67 15.91 -25.70 -1.14
N VAL A 68 15.77 -25.09 0.03
CA VAL A 68 15.88 -25.80 1.31
C VAL A 68 14.63 -26.66 1.45
N ASP A 69 14.68 -27.87 0.88
CA ASP A 69 13.72 -28.94 1.06
C ASP A 69 13.58 -29.25 2.56
N PHE A 70 12.65 -28.57 3.23
CA PHE A 70 12.20 -28.92 4.58
C PHE A 70 11.44 -30.25 4.51
N GLU A 71 12.18 -31.36 4.53
CA GLU A 71 11.62 -32.69 4.76
C GLU A 71 10.97 -32.75 6.16
N GLU A 72 9.64 -32.79 6.14
CA GLU A 72 8.71 -33.34 7.11
C GLU A 72 9.36 -34.00 8.35
N VAL A 73 9.42 -33.27 9.46
CA VAL A 73 9.71 -33.86 10.78
C VAL A 73 8.54 -34.75 11.20
N LYS A 74 8.71 -36.06 10.99
CA LYS A 74 7.93 -37.11 11.66
C LYS A 74 8.32 -37.26 13.12
#